data_AF-A0A965R2S7-F1
#
_entry.id   AF-A0A965R2S7-F1
#
_cell.length_a   1.000
_cell.length_b   1.000
_cell.length_c   1.000
_cell.angle_alpha   90.00
_cell.angle_beta   90.00
_cell.angle_gamma   90.00
#
_symmetry.space_group_name_H-M   'P 1'
#
loop_
_entity.id
_entity.type
_entity.pdbx_description
1 polymer ?
#
loop_
_entity_poly.entity_id
_entity_poly.type
_entity_poly.pdbx_seq_one_letter_code
_entity_poly.pdbx_strand_id
1 'polypeptide(L)'
;WRPRVIVDDRVVWVVNVARTWRIPLAQLTSLEVRFGVTLGTDVGTVTAWAASAPGRHEALRLSRADFATLPRRSGVGQFARPAEALSTESGAAAFVIAQRWSDVTMDDVPRPNDAPDTGDSVTRNWHTVSLVVTGLLAVAAIFTAALP
;
A
#
# COMPACT_ATOMS: atom_id res chain seq x y z
N TRP A 1 16.40 1.37 -8.05
CA TRP A 1 15.63 1.84 -6.89
C TRP A 1 14.76 0.70 -6.37
N ARG A 2 14.76 0.41 -5.07
CA ARG A 2 14.00 -0.71 -4.49
C ARG A 2 12.65 -0.21 -3.94
N PRO A 3 11.51 -0.74 -4.41
CA PRO A 3 10.22 -0.39 -3.84
C PRO A 3 10.15 -0.92 -2.40
N ARG A 4 9.50 -0.17 -1.50
CA ARG A 4 9.28 -0.58 -0.10
C ARG A 4 8.05 0.10 0.50
N VAL A 5 7.44 -0.53 1.49
CA VAL A 5 6.42 0.08 2.36
C VAL A 5 7.05 0.26 3.73
N ILE A 6 6.94 1.45 4.30
CA ILE A 6 7.37 1.74 5.67
C ILE A 6 6.14 2.19 6.43
N VAL A 7 5.84 1.49 7.52
CA VAL A 7 4.74 1.83 8.42
C VAL A 7 5.36 2.45 9.66
N ASP A 8 5.07 3.72 9.89
CA ASP A 8 5.42 4.47 11.08
C ASP A 8 4.18 4.58 11.99
N ASP A 9 4.31 5.20 13.16
CA ASP A 9 3.23 5.24 14.16
C ASP A 9 1.98 5.99 13.67
N ARG A 10 2.16 7.03 12.84
CA ARG A 10 1.04 7.86 12.30
C ARG A 10 0.99 7.96 10.79
N VAL A 11 1.97 7.39 10.10
CA VAL A 11 2.18 7.62 8.67
C VAL A 11 2.61 6.33 7.98
N VAL A 12 2.03 6.07 6.82
CA VAL A 12 2.48 5.02 5.91
C VAL A 12 3.19 5.66 4.72
N TRP A 13 4.43 5.25 4.51
CA TRP A 13 5.21 5.62 3.34
C TRP A 13 5.17 4.52 2.30
N VAL A 14 4.60 4.82 1.13
CA VAL A 14 4.62 3.93 -0.02
C VAL A 14 5.67 4.41 -1.00
N VAL A 15 6.81 3.73 -1.04
CA VAL A 15 7.91 4.03 -1.96
C VAL A 15 7.78 3.10 -3.17
N ASN A 16 7.23 3.63 -4.27
CA ASN A 16 7.28 2.97 -5.57
C ASN A 16 8.47 3.51 -6.38
N VAL A 17 8.81 2.82 -7.46
CA VAL A 17 9.96 3.18 -8.30
C VAL A 17 9.82 4.59 -8.89
N ALA A 18 8.61 4.96 -9.32
CA ALA A 18 8.35 6.27 -9.96
C ALA A 18 7.85 7.35 -8.99
N ARG A 19 7.29 6.97 -7.84
CA ARG A 19 6.57 7.87 -6.94
C ARG A 19 6.69 7.43 -5.48
N THR A 20 6.85 8.39 -4.57
CA THR A 20 6.73 8.16 -3.13
C THR A 20 5.51 8.89 -2.59
N TRP A 21 4.72 8.18 -1.81
CA TRP A 21 3.56 8.72 -1.11
C TRP A 21 3.80 8.68 0.39
N ARG A 22 3.48 9.78 1.05
CA ARG A 22 3.35 9.86 2.50
C ARG A 22 1.86 9.96 2.81
N ILE A 23 1.32 8.95 3.46
CA ILE A 23 -0.12 8.84 3.76
C ILE A 23 -0.28 8.84 5.28
N PRO A 24 -0.78 9.93 5.87
CA PRO A 24 -1.17 9.95 7.27
C PRO A 24 -2.29 8.93 7.52
N LEU A 25 -2.17 8.14 8.58
CA LEU A 25 -3.12 7.07 8.88
C LEU A 25 -4.53 7.61 9.16
N ALA A 26 -4.65 8.81 9.70
CA ALA A 26 -5.93 9.50 9.90
C ALA A 26 -6.68 9.79 8.58
N GLN A 27 -5.96 9.90 7.45
CA GLN A 27 -6.55 10.14 6.13
C GLN A 27 -6.81 8.85 5.35
N LEU A 28 -6.52 7.68 5.93
CA LEU A 28 -6.77 6.40 5.31
C LEU A 28 -8.28 6.12 5.33
N THR A 29 -8.87 5.93 4.16
CA THR A 29 -10.30 5.64 4.00
C THR A 29 -10.56 4.15 3.75
N SER A 30 -9.63 3.47 3.07
CA SER A 30 -9.77 2.05 2.77
C SER A 30 -8.43 1.35 2.65
N LEU A 31 -8.43 0.05 2.91
CA LEU A 31 -7.30 -0.85 2.74
C LEU A 31 -7.77 -2.11 2.01
N GLU A 32 -7.28 -2.32 0.79
CA GLU A 32 -7.59 -3.51 -0.01
C GLU A 32 -6.34 -4.34 -0.31
N VAL A 33 -6.48 -5.66 -0.25
CA VAL A 33 -5.42 -6.63 -0.56
C VAL A 33 -5.97 -7.65 -1.56
N ARG A 34 -5.98 -7.27 -2.86
CA ARG A 34 -6.44 -8.17 -3.94
C ARG A 34 -5.29 -8.68 -4.80
N PHE A 35 -4.51 -7.75 -5.31
CA PHE A 35 -3.34 -8.01 -6.17
C PHE A 35 -2.03 -7.49 -5.54
N GLY A 36 -2.15 -7.01 -4.31
CA GLY A 36 -1.14 -6.30 -3.54
C GLY A 36 -1.84 -5.27 -2.64
N VAL A 37 -1.07 -4.60 -1.78
CA VAL A 37 -1.62 -3.63 -0.83
C VAL A 37 -2.02 -2.34 -1.56
N THR A 38 -3.29 -1.96 -1.45
CA THR A 38 -3.83 -0.71 -1.98
C THR A 38 -4.47 0.10 -0.88
N LEU A 39 -4.04 1.35 -0.74
CA LEU A 39 -4.48 2.32 0.25
C LEU A 39 -5.40 3.34 -0.42
N GLY A 40 -6.62 3.49 0.08
CA GLY A 40 -7.53 4.56 -0.32
C GLY A 40 -7.38 5.76 0.59
N THR A 41 -7.28 6.94 -0.01
CA THR A 41 -7.17 8.25 0.65
C THR A 41 -8.19 9.20 0.04
N ASP A 42 -8.40 10.35 0.68
CA ASP A 42 -9.22 11.46 0.19
C ASP A 42 -8.81 11.94 -1.22
N VAL A 43 -7.51 11.90 -1.52
CA VAL A 43 -6.93 12.28 -2.82
C VAL A 43 -6.91 11.16 -3.86
N GLY A 44 -7.37 9.95 -3.50
CA GLY A 44 -7.46 8.80 -4.40
C GLY A 44 -6.75 7.54 -3.88
N THR A 45 -6.39 6.62 -4.78
CA THR A 45 -5.84 5.30 -4.42
C THR A 45 -4.35 5.16 -4.71
N VAL A 46 -3.65 4.50 -3.79
CA VAL A 46 -2.20 4.25 -3.85
C VAL A 46 -1.92 2.77 -3.69
N THR A 47 -1.49 2.12 -4.77
CA THR A 47 -1.01 0.73 -4.75
C THR A 47 0.48 0.67 -4.45
N ALA A 48 0.86 -0.13 -3.47
CA ALA A 48 2.25 -0.41 -3.12
C ALA A 48 2.84 -1.51 -4.01
N TRP A 49 3.92 -1.20 -4.73
CA TRP A 49 4.58 -2.16 -5.62
C TRP A 49 5.51 -3.12 -4.90
N ALA A 50 5.82 -2.85 -3.63
CA ALA A 50 6.68 -3.69 -2.81
C ALA A 50 5.92 -4.81 -2.08
N ALA A 51 4.60 -4.76 -2.08
CA ALA A 51 3.75 -5.70 -1.37
C ALA A 51 2.82 -6.38 -2.38
N SER A 52 3.43 -7.15 -3.29
CA SER A 52 2.70 -7.90 -4.32
C SER A 52 1.92 -9.07 -3.73
N ALA A 53 0.84 -9.46 -4.41
CA ALA A 53 0.14 -10.69 -4.11
C ALA A 53 1.05 -11.92 -4.30
N PRO A 54 0.82 -13.02 -3.55
CA PRO A 54 1.52 -14.28 -3.74
C PRO A 54 1.34 -14.81 -5.15
N GLY A 55 2.38 -15.42 -5.70
CA GLY A 55 2.29 -16.16 -6.96
C GLY A 55 1.45 -17.43 -6.83
N ARG A 56 1.06 -18.04 -7.95
CA ARG A 56 0.20 -19.27 -7.97
C ARG A 56 0.71 -20.40 -7.06
N HIS A 57 2.03 -20.58 -6.99
CA HIS A 57 2.68 -21.66 -6.24
C HIS A 57 2.66 -21.42 -4.74
N GLU A 58 2.74 -20.16 -4.36
CA GLU A 58 2.71 -19.73 -2.96
C GLU A 58 1.27 -19.77 -2.43
N ALA A 59 0.29 -19.38 -3.26
CA ALA A 59 -1.13 -19.53 -2.94
C ALA A 59 -1.54 -20.99 -2.68
N LEU A 60 -0.94 -21.97 -3.37
CA LEU A 60 -1.19 -23.40 -3.16
C LEU A 60 -0.62 -23.95 -1.85
N ARG A 61 0.35 -23.26 -1.23
CA ARG A 61 0.96 -23.65 0.05
C ARG A 61 0.25 -23.05 1.26
N LEU A 62 -0.74 -22.18 1.05
CA LEU A 62 -1.47 -21.53 2.12
C LEU A 62 -2.35 -22.53 2.87
N SER A 63 -2.31 -22.43 4.19
CA SER A 63 -3.10 -23.22 5.12
C SER A 63 -4.15 -22.35 5.81
N ARG A 64 -5.13 -22.96 6.47
CA ARG A 64 -6.11 -22.20 7.26
C ARG A 64 -5.47 -21.40 8.41
N ALA A 65 -4.32 -21.85 8.91
CA ALA A 65 -3.60 -21.15 9.98
C ALA A 65 -3.11 -19.77 9.53
N ASP A 66 -2.78 -19.60 8.24
CA ASP A 66 -2.31 -18.34 7.67
C ASP A 66 -3.37 -17.22 7.66
N PHE A 67 -4.63 -17.57 7.91
CA PHE A 67 -5.77 -16.66 7.97
C PHE A 67 -6.37 -16.52 9.37
N ALA A 68 -5.84 -17.25 10.37
CA ALA A 68 -6.47 -17.38 11.68
C ALA A 68 -6.57 -16.05 12.46
N THR A 69 -5.61 -15.13 12.24
CA THR A 69 -5.54 -13.83 12.92
C THR A 69 -6.22 -12.70 12.15
N LEU A 70 -6.80 -12.99 10.98
CA LEU A 70 -7.47 -11.95 10.20
C LEU A 70 -8.79 -11.54 10.86
N PRO A 71 -9.11 -10.23 10.89
CA PRO A 71 -10.41 -9.76 11.32
C PRO A 71 -11.50 -10.48 10.52
N ARG A 72 -12.45 -11.12 11.21
CA ARG A 72 -13.52 -11.86 10.56
C ARG A 72 -14.37 -10.86 9.77
N ARG A 73 -14.28 -10.91 8.44
CA ARG A 73 -15.12 -10.08 7.57
C ARG A 73 -16.59 -10.41 7.81
N SER A 74 -17.35 -9.42 8.27
CA SER A 74 -18.78 -9.54 8.51
C SER A 74 -19.54 -9.36 7.19
N GLY A 75 -19.77 -10.46 6.47
CA GLY A 75 -20.56 -10.46 5.24
C GLY A 75 -20.76 -11.87 4.67
N VAL A 76 -21.98 -12.14 4.19
CA VAL A 76 -22.32 -13.42 3.53
C VAL A 76 -21.47 -13.56 2.26
N GLY A 77 -20.61 -14.59 2.21
CA GLY A 77 -19.81 -14.93 1.02
C GLY A 77 -18.41 -14.30 0.93
N GLN A 78 -17.91 -13.60 1.97
CA GLN A 78 -16.54 -13.09 1.97
C GLN A 78 -15.55 -14.15 2.48
N PHE A 79 -15.05 -14.98 1.57
CA PHE A 79 -13.91 -15.85 1.83
C PHE A 79 -12.62 -15.02 1.98
N ALA A 80 -11.77 -15.39 2.93
CA ALA A 80 -10.44 -14.79 3.07
C ALA A 80 -9.67 -14.97 1.76
N ARG A 81 -9.13 -13.88 1.21
CA ARG A 81 -8.42 -13.92 -0.07
C ARG A 81 -7.02 -14.46 0.14
N PRO A 82 -6.45 -15.27 -0.78
CA PRO A 82 -5.07 -15.75 -0.65
C PRO A 82 -4.03 -14.65 -0.38
N ALA A 83 -4.23 -13.46 -0.98
CA ALA A 83 -3.36 -12.30 -0.76
C ALA A 83 -3.46 -11.67 0.63
N GLU A 84 -4.48 -12.03 1.42
CA GLU A 84 -4.64 -11.57 2.81
C GLU A 84 -3.93 -12.49 3.81
N ALA A 85 -3.37 -13.64 3.37
CA ALA A 85 -2.63 -14.53 4.25
C ALA A 85 -1.39 -13.88 4.84
N LEU A 86 -1.16 -14.07 6.15
CA LEU A 86 -0.04 -13.49 6.89
C LEU A 86 1.34 -13.96 6.40
N SER A 87 1.41 -15.15 5.80
CA SER A 87 2.64 -15.69 5.20
C SER A 87 3.02 -15.03 3.88
N THR A 88 2.16 -14.16 3.33
CA THR A 88 2.42 -13.42 2.10
C THR A 88 2.90 -12.01 2.43
N GLU A 89 3.80 -11.45 1.61
CA GLU A 89 4.33 -10.09 1.84
C GLU A 89 3.20 -9.03 1.87
N SER A 90 2.16 -9.21 1.04
CA SER A 90 0.99 -8.33 1.00
C SER A 90 0.09 -8.47 2.22
N GLY A 91 -0.20 -9.70 2.67
CA GLY A 91 -1.01 -9.92 3.85
C GLY A 91 -0.32 -9.47 5.14
N ALA A 92 0.98 -9.74 5.29
CA ALA A 92 1.77 -9.24 6.42
C ALA A 92 1.80 -7.71 6.49
N ALA A 93 2.07 -7.05 5.35
CA ALA A 93 2.07 -5.59 5.28
C ALA A 93 0.69 -4.99 5.59
N ALA A 94 -0.37 -5.58 5.05
CA ALA A 94 -1.73 -5.13 5.30
C ALA A 94 -2.14 -5.31 6.76
N PHE A 95 -1.75 -6.41 7.41
CA PHE A 95 -2.03 -6.65 8.83
C PHE A 95 -1.41 -5.55 9.70
N VAL A 96 -0.14 -5.22 9.48
CA VAL A 96 0.56 -4.16 10.22
C VAL A 96 -0.11 -2.80 10.00
N ILE A 97 -0.45 -2.45 8.75
CA ILE A 97 -1.14 -1.19 8.44
C ILE A 97 -2.51 -1.13 9.12
N ALA A 98 -3.28 -2.23 9.07
CA ALA A 98 -4.61 -2.30 9.67
C ALA A 98 -4.55 -2.12 11.19
N GLN A 99 -3.58 -2.75 11.86
CA GLN A 99 -3.38 -2.61 13.30
C GLN A 99 -3.03 -1.16 13.67
N ARG A 100 -2.09 -0.55 12.97
CA ARG A 100 -1.71 0.85 13.23
C ARG A 100 -2.85 1.82 12.94
N TRP A 101 -3.61 1.57 11.89
CA TRP A 101 -4.77 2.39 11.57
C TRP A 101 -5.85 2.30 12.64
N SER A 102 -6.12 1.10 13.19
CA SER A 102 -7.05 0.97 14.32
C SER A 102 -6.56 1.69 15.57
N ASP A 103 -5.26 1.64 15.86
CA ASP A 103 -4.67 2.34 17.01
C ASP A 103 -4.90 3.87 16.88
N VAL A 104 -4.57 4.44 15.72
CA VAL A 104 -4.76 5.87 15.44
C VAL A 104 -6.25 6.25 15.47
N THR A 105 -7.13 5.43 14.91
CA THR A 105 -8.59 5.71 14.90
C THR A 105 -9.19 5.69 16.30
N MET A 106 -8.67 4.84 17.19
CA MET A 106 -9.10 4.81 18.60
C MET A 106 -8.59 6.01 19.40
N ASP A 107 -7.38 6.49 19.09
CA ASP A 107 -6.81 7.68 19.72
C ASP A 107 -7.47 8.98 19.22
N ASP A 108 -7.95 8.99 17.97
CA ASP A 108 -8.52 10.14 17.25
C ASP A 108 -10.03 10.32 17.47
N VAL A 109 -10.59 9.83 18.59
CA VAL A 109 -12.00 10.04 18.93
C VAL A 109 -12.23 11.55 19.15
N PRO A 110 -12.99 12.25 18.28
CA PRO A 110 -13.13 13.69 18.37
C PRO A 110 -13.76 14.11 19.69
N ARG A 111 -13.06 14.92 20.48
CA ARG A 111 -13.64 15.51 21.67
C ARG A 111 -14.50 16.71 21.24
N PRO A 112 -15.56 17.05 22.00
CA PRO A 112 -16.50 18.11 21.62
C PRO A 112 -15.89 19.49 21.33
N ASN A 113 -14.63 19.73 21.67
CA ASN A 113 -13.92 21.00 21.53
C ASN A 113 -12.64 20.94 20.67
N ASP A 114 -12.38 19.82 19.98
CA ASP A 114 -11.19 19.73 19.14
C ASP A 114 -11.42 20.51 17.84
N ALA A 115 -10.47 21.39 17.50
CA ALA A 115 -10.45 22.04 16.19
C ALA A 115 -10.14 20.97 15.11
N PRO A 116 -10.64 21.10 13.88
CA PRO A 116 -10.33 20.13 12.83
C PRO A 116 -8.82 20.06 12.60
N ASP A 117 -8.25 18.89 12.84
CA ASP A 117 -6.83 18.60 12.63
C ASP A 117 -6.49 18.73 11.14
N THR A 118 -6.10 19.94 10.75
CA THR A 118 -5.71 20.32 9.37
C THR A 118 -4.27 19.90 9.07
N GLY A 119 -3.63 19.17 9.98
CA GLY A 119 -2.18 19.15 10.16
C GLY A 119 -1.37 18.18 9.31
N ASP A 120 -1.97 17.20 8.64
CA ASP A 120 -1.18 16.20 7.94
C ASP A 120 -1.90 15.72 6.68
N SER A 121 -1.63 16.38 5.55
CA SER A 121 -2.17 16.01 4.24
C SER A 121 -1.32 14.94 3.54
N VAL A 122 -1.94 14.14 2.67
CA VAL A 122 -1.23 13.21 1.79
C VAL A 122 -0.26 13.97 0.90
N THR A 123 1.05 13.68 1.03
CA THR A 123 2.07 14.29 0.16
C THR A 123 2.59 13.30 -0.88
N ARG A 124 2.84 13.83 -2.09
CA ARG A 124 3.28 13.07 -3.26
C ARG A 124 4.60 13.61 -3.78
N ASN A 125 5.66 12.84 -3.62
CA ASN A 125 6.97 13.15 -4.20
C ASN A 125 7.21 12.32 -5.46
N TRP A 126 7.44 13.01 -6.57
CA TRP A 126 7.77 12.39 -7.85
C TRP A 126 9.27 12.25 -8.02
N HIS A 127 9.70 11.09 -8.49
CA HIS A 127 11.09 10.85 -8.86
C HIS A 127 11.29 11.22 -10.32
N THR A 128 11.14 12.51 -10.60
CA THR A 128 11.19 13.09 -11.96
C THR A 128 12.52 12.77 -12.65
N VAL A 129 13.64 12.82 -11.93
CA VAL A 129 14.98 12.48 -12.46
C VAL A 129 14.99 11.05 -13.01
N SER A 130 14.47 10.08 -12.26
CA SER A 130 14.41 8.68 -12.66
C SER A 130 13.56 8.48 -13.92
N LEU A 131 12.40 9.13 -13.98
CA LEU A 131 11.51 9.07 -15.15
C LEU A 131 12.14 9.67 -16.40
N VAL A 132 12.81 10.82 -16.27
CA VAL A 132 13.49 11.49 -17.40
C VAL A 132 14.62 10.62 -17.94
N VAL A 133 15.47 10.06 -17.07
CA VAL A 133 16.58 9.21 -17.49
C VAL A 133 16.09 7.94 -18.19
N THR A 134 15.08 7.26 -17.64
CA THR A 134 14.49 6.08 -18.30
C THR A 134 13.84 6.43 -19.63
N GLY A 135 13.13 7.56 -19.71
CA GLY A 135 12.57 8.05 -20.97
C GLY A 135 13.64 8.34 -22.01
N LEU A 136 14.73 9.00 -21.63
CA LEU A 136 15.84 9.32 -22.51
C LEU A 136 16.56 8.05 -23.02
N LEU A 137 16.78 7.07 -22.14
CA LEU A 137 17.34 5.77 -22.52
C LEU A 137 16.43 4.98 -23.46
N ALA A 138 15.12 4.98 -23.22
CA ALA A 138 14.16 4.31 -24.09
C ALA A 138 14.14 4.95 -25.49
N VAL A 139 14.17 6.28 -25.58
CA VAL A 139 14.28 7.00 -26.85
C VAL A 139 15.61 6.67 -27.55
N ALA A 140 16.73 6.70 -26.84
CA ALA A 140 18.04 6.36 -27.39
C ALA A 140 18.10 4.91 -27.91
N ALA A 141 17.49 3.96 -27.19
CA ALA A 141 17.42 2.56 -27.61
C ALA A 141 16.59 2.39 -28.88
N ILE A 142 15.42 3.04 -28.97
CA ILE A 142 14.60 3.05 -30.19
C ILE A 142 15.36 3.68 -31.35
N PHE A 143 16.03 4.81 -31.11
CA PHE A 143 16.81 5.51 -32.14
C PHE A 143 17.97 4.66 -32.66
N THR A 144 18.64 3.93 -31.76
CA THR A 144 19.73 3.00 -32.10
C THR A 144 19.21 1.80 -32.90
N ALA A 145 18.04 1.26 -32.53
CA ALA A 145 17.41 0.15 -33.24
C ALA A 145 16.81 0.55 -34.61
N ALA A 146 16.51 1.85 -34.80
CA ALA A 146 15.98 2.40 -36.04
C ALA A 146 17.07 2.88 -37.03
N LEU A 147 18.34 2.91 -36.60
CA LEU A 147 19.47 3.19 -37.48
C LEU A 147 19.84 1.90 -38.25
N PRO A 148 19.83 1.93 -39.60
CA PRO A 148 20.12 0.77 -40.45
C PRO A 148 21.60 0.36 -40.46
#